data_AF-A0A639N1R3-F1
#
_entry.id   AF-A0A639N1R3-F1
#
_cell.length_a   1.000
_cell.length_b   1.000
_cell.length_c   1.000
_cell.angle_alpha   90.00
_cell.angle_beta   90.00
_cell.angle_gamma   90.00
#
_symmetry.space_group_name_H-M   'P 1'
#
loop_
_entity.id
_entity.type
_entity.pdbx_description
1 polymer ?
#
loop_
_entity_poly.entity_id
_entity_poly.type
_entity_poly.pdbx_seq_one_letter_code
_entity_poly.pdbx_strand_id
1 'polypeptide(L)'
;MTERILFVFEGEKTEKTITDSLLKKFIENDKRVVLSSFKTDIYSLYKLMSEDEDLDVFAVLKEKNPDLVDFDRDSFSQLFLFFDYDGHAPTASDEKIDKLLSFF
;
A
#
# COMPACT_ATOMS: atom_id res chain seq x y z
N MET A 1 -1.46 -0.19 23.50
CA MET A 1 -1.29 0.47 22.19
C MET A 1 -2.23 -0.21 21.22
N THR A 2 -2.96 0.54 20.40
CA THR A 2 -3.90 -0.05 19.44
C THR A 2 -3.08 -0.46 18.22
N GLU A 3 -2.88 -1.76 18.02
CA GLU A 3 -2.17 -2.29 16.84
C GLU A 3 -3.03 -2.06 15.59
N ARG A 4 -2.81 -0.95 14.88
CA ARG A 4 -3.52 -0.68 13.63
C ARG A 4 -2.78 -1.29 12.45
N ILE A 5 -3.56 -1.65 11.43
CA ILE A 5 -3.04 -2.24 10.20
C ILE A 5 -3.40 -1.28 9.06
N LEU A 6 -2.41 -0.89 8.27
CA LEU A 6 -2.62 -0.03 7.10
C LEU A 6 -2.73 -0.89 5.85
N PHE A 7 -3.86 -0.78 5.15
CA PHE A 7 -4.05 -1.40 3.84
C PHE A 7 -3.97 -0.32 2.77
N VAL A 8 -3.12 -0.54 1.78
CA VAL A 8 -2.83 0.41 0.72
C VAL A 8 -3.23 -0.22 -0.61
N PHE A 9 -4.05 0.48 -1.37
CA PHE A 9 -4.53 0.03 -2.68
C PHE A 9 -4.07 0.94 -3.80
N GLU A 10 -3.92 0.39 -4.99
CA GLU A 10 -3.66 1.18 -6.19
C GLU A 10 -4.83 2.13 -6.50
N GLY A 11 -6.07 1.63 -6.53
CA GLY A 11 -7.29 2.38 -6.84
C GLY A 11 -8.22 2.64 -5.65
N GLU A 12 -9.17 3.58 -5.85
CA GLU A 12 -10.17 3.97 -4.84
C GLU A 12 -11.46 3.14 -4.87
N LYS A 13 -11.84 2.56 -6.02
CA LYS A 13 -13.20 2.05 -6.26
C LYS A 13 -13.30 0.53 -6.24
N THR A 14 -12.45 -0.16 -6.99
CA THR A 14 -12.60 -1.61 -7.17
C THR A 14 -12.05 -2.35 -5.96
N GLU A 15 -10.90 -1.92 -5.45
CA GLU A 15 -10.26 -2.60 -4.32
C GLU A 15 -10.98 -2.36 -3.00
N LYS A 16 -11.68 -1.23 -2.83
CA LYS A 16 -12.53 -1.00 -1.66
C LYS A 16 -13.60 -2.09 -1.49
N THR A 17 -14.18 -2.56 -2.60
CA THR A 17 -15.20 -3.63 -2.58
C THR A 17 -14.61 -4.99 -2.20
N ILE A 18 -13.41 -5.29 -2.71
CA ILE A 18 -12.66 -6.50 -2.36
C ILE A 18 -12.30 -6.45 -0.88
N THR A 19 -11.82 -5.31 -0.40
CA THR A 19 -11.41 -5.09 0.98
C THR A 19 -12.57 -5.17 1.94
N ASP A 20 -13.70 -4.54 1.64
CA ASP A 20 -14.92 -4.66 2.46
C ASP A 20 -15.35 -6.13 2.56
N SER A 21 -15.23 -6.89 1.48
CA SER A 21 -15.55 -8.33 1.48
C SER A 21 -14.55 -9.15 2.29
N LEU A 22 -13.26 -8.82 2.20
CA LEU A 22 -12.16 -9.50 2.88
C LEU A 22 -12.18 -9.19 4.39
N LEU A 23 -12.35 -7.92 4.75
CA LEU A 23 -12.52 -7.46 6.14
C LEU A 23 -13.76 -8.07 6.79
N LYS A 24 -14.87 -8.12 6.06
CA LYS A 24 -16.11 -8.72 6.56
C LYS A 24 -16.00 -10.23 6.78
N LYS A 25 -15.23 -10.95 5.96
CA LYS A 25 -15.09 -12.40 6.06
C LYS A 25 -13.96 -12.87 6.98
N PHE A 26 -12.84 -12.16 7.01
CA PHE A 26 -11.61 -12.64 7.66
C PHE A 26 -11.24 -11.84 8.92
N ILE A 27 -11.70 -10.60 9.04
CA ILE A 27 -11.25 -9.67 10.08
C ILE A 27 -12.41 -9.19 10.97
N GLU A 28 -13.63 -9.74 10.82
CA GLU A 28 -14.81 -9.43 11.66
C GLU A 28 -14.98 -7.93 11.99
N ASN A 29 -14.85 -7.04 11.00
CA ASN A 29 -14.96 -5.58 11.21
C ASN A 29 -14.03 -5.04 12.30
N ASP A 30 -12.79 -5.52 12.34
CA ASP A 30 -11.80 -4.97 13.22
C ASP A 30 -11.53 -3.49 12.91
N LYS A 31 -11.88 -2.62 13.87
CA LYS A 31 -11.71 -1.16 13.79
C LYS A 31 -10.24 -0.72 13.74
N ARG A 32 -9.30 -1.67 13.76
CA ARG A 32 -7.86 -1.47 13.66
C ARG A 32 -7.38 -1.27 12.22
N VAL A 33 -8.17 -1.63 11.21
CA VAL A 33 -7.77 -1.49 9.81
C VAL A 33 -8.04 -0.08 9.29
N VAL A 34 -7.01 0.57 8.75
CA VAL A 34 -7.10 1.85 8.04
C VAL A 34 -6.88 1.58 6.55
N LEU A 35 -7.76 2.13 5.71
CA LEU A 35 -7.70 1.99 4.26
C LEU A 35 -7.11 3.25 3.64
N SER A 36 -6.16 3.08 2.73
CA SER A 36 -5.53 4.16 1.97
C SER A 36 -5.44 3.77 0.50
N SER A 37 -5.51 4.76 -0.39
CA SER A 37 -5.29 4.56 -1.83
C SER A 37 -4.08 5.36 -2.27
N PHE A 38 -3.17 4.73 -3.02
CA PHE A 38 -1.97 5.35 -3.58
C PHE A 38 -2.26 6.05 -4.91
N LYS A 39 -3.33 5.67 -5.61
CA LYS A 39 -3.79 6.24 -6.90
C LYS A 39 -2.73 6.15 -8.00
N THR A 40 -1.81 5.20 -7.89
CA THR A 40 -0.61 5.04 -8.70
C THR A 40 -0.16 3.58 -8.60
N ASP A 41 0.59 3.10 -9.58
CA ASP A 41 1.05 1.73 -9.69
C ASP A 41 2.22 1.37 -8.74
N ILE A 42 2.44 0.07 -8.53
CA ILE A 42 3.52 -0.46 -7.68
C ILE A 42 4.92 -0.10 -8.20
N TYR A 43 5.10 0.07 -9.51
CA TYR A 43 6.42 0.39 -10.09
C TYR A 43 6.84 1.81 -9.75
N SER A 44 5.89 2.74 -9.74
CA SER A 44 6.10 4.12 -9.31
C SER A 44 6.47 4.20 -7.82
N LEU A 45 5.83 3.39 -6.96
CA LEU A 45 6.22 3.27 -5.55
C LEU A 45 7.64 2.71 -5.43
N TYR A 46 7.93 1.61 -6.10
CA TYR A 46 9.26 0.99 -6.07
C TYR A 46 10.36 1.92 -6.58
N LYS A 47 10.09 2.69 -7.64
CA LYS A 47 11.06 3.65 -8.15
C LYS A 47 11.47 4.66 -7.08
N LEU A 48 10.48 5.26 -6.40
CA LEU A 48 10.73 6.20 -5.29
C LEU A 48 11.55 5.55 -4.17
N MET A 49 11.16 4.35 -3.78
CA MET A 49 11.84 3.58 -2.72
C MET A 49 13.26 3.11 -3.12
N SER A 50 13.51 2.88 -4.41
CA SER A 50 14.82 2.45 -4.92
C SER A 50 15.79 3.61 -5.13
N GLU A 51 15.27 4.83 -5.28
CA GLU A 51 16.08 6.04 -5.43
C GLU A 51 16.54 6.60 -4.07
N ASP A 52 15.86 6.23 -2.98
CA ASP A 52 16.17 6.66 -1.62
C ASP A 52 15.94 5.50 -0.62
N GLU A 53 17.02 4.87 -0.16
CA GLU A 53 16.99 3.73 0.76
C GLU A 53 16.51 4.10 2.18
N ASP A 54 16.59 5.38 2.56
CA ASP A 54 16.12 5.87 3.87
C ASP A 54 14.63 6.23 3.85
N LEU A 55 14.01 6.24 2.66
CA LEU A 55 12.61 6.59 2.47
C LEU A 55 11.72 5.48 3.02
N ASP A 56 10.78 5.83 3.91
CA ASP A 56 9.79 4.89 4.42
C ASP A 56 8.55 4.87 3.50
N VAL A 57 8.06 3.68 3.17
CA VAL A 57 6.82 3.48 2.40
C VAL A 57 5.69 4.30 3.00
N PHE A 58 5.57 4.34 4.33
CA PHE A 58 4.54 5.13 4.99
C PHE A 58 4.69 6.64 4.75
N ALA A 59 5.91 7.16 4.72
CA ALA A 59 6.16 8.59 4.47
C ALA A 59 5.68 8.97 3.07
N VAL A 60 6.00 8.16 2.06
CA VAL A 60 5.54 8.35 0.68
C VAL A 60 4.01 8.33 0.57
N LEU A 61 3.39 7.38 1.28
CA LEU A 61 1.92 7.26 1.33
C LEU A 61 1.29 8.48 2.02
N LYS A 62 1.89 8.97 3.11
CA LYS A 62 1.41 10.14 3.86
C LYS A 62 1.50 11.43 3.04
N GLU A 63 2.54 11.59 2.23
CA GLU A 63 2.65 12.75 1.33
C GLU A 63 1.58 12.75 0.24
N LYS A 64 1.23 11.57 -0.29
CA LYS A 64 0.28 11.44 -1.40
C LYS A 64 -1.18 11.29 -0.95
N ASN A 65 -1.43 10.92 0.30
CA ASN A 65 -2.78 10.74 0.83
C ASN A 65 -3.05 11.62 2.06
N PRO A 66 -3.92 12.64 1.94
CA PRO A 66 -4.26 13.51 3.07
C PRO A 66 -4.93 12.76 4.24
N ASP A 67 -5.55 11.60 3.98
CA ASP A 67 -6.19 10.78 5.02
C ASP A 67 -5.18 10.18 6.02
N LEU A 68 -3.89 10.18 5.68
CA LEU A 68 -2.81 9.66 6.53
C LEU A 68 -2.08 10.77 7.31
N VAL A 69 -2.46 12.05 7.16
CA VAL A 69 -1.71 13.19 7.73
C VAL A 69 -1.67 13.15 9.27
N ASP A 70 -2.77 12.70 9.88
CA ASP A 70 -2.94 12.61 11.33
C ASP A 70 -2.32 11.33 11.93
N PHE A 71 -1.74 10.46 11.10
CA PHE A 71 -1.12 9.22 11.54
C PHE A 71 0.40 9.30 11.39
N ASP A 72 1.11 8.70 12.34
CA ASP A 72 2.56 8.52 12.27
C ASP A 72 2.91 7.07 11.98
N ARG A 73 4.17 6.80 11.60
CA ARG A 73 4.62 5.45 11.27
C ARG A 73 4.34 4.44 12.39
N ASP A 74 4.56 4.87 13.63
CA ASP A 74 4.33 4.08 14.85
C ASP A 74 2.85 3.83 15.15
N SER A 75 1.94 4.50 14.43
CA SER A 75 0.50 4.24 14.55
C SER A 75 0.11 2.89 13.96
N PHE A 76 0.97 2.29 13.13
CA PHE A 76 0.69 1.05 12.39
C PHE A 76 1.73 -0.03 12.71
N SER A 77 1.24 -1.19 13.16
CA SER A 77 2.10 -2.35 13.39
C SER A 77 2.40 -3.12 12.10
N GLN A 78 1.51 -3.02 11.10
CA GLN A 78 1.59 -3.76 9.85
C GLN A 78 1.11 -2.89 8.69
N LEU A 79 1.73 -3.10 7.52
CA LEU A 79 1.41 -2.41 6.28
C LEU A 79 1.26 -3.46 5.17
N PHE A 80 0.11 -3.49 4.51
CA PHE A 80 -0.20 -4.38 3.41
C PHE A 80 -0.40 -3.58 2.12
N LEU A 81 0.38 -3.90 1.10
CA LEU A 81 0.34 -3.31 -0.23
C LEU A 81 -0.47 -4.21 -1.16
N PHE A 82 -1.55 -3.71 -1.72
CA PHE A 82 -2.42 -4.40 -2.67
C PHE A 82 -2.42 -3.63 -3.99
N PHE A 83 -1.57 -4.07 -4.90
CA PHE A 83 -1.43 -3.49 -6.22
C PHE A 83 -1.77 -4.54 -7.26
N ASP A 84 -2.32 -4.10 -8.39
CA ASP A 84 -2.47 -5.02 -9.50
C ASP A 84 -1.11 -5.30 -10.13
N TYR A 85 -1.00 -6.46 -10.75
CA TYR A 85 0.14 -6.76 -11.59
C TYR A 85 -0.24 -6.39 -13.02
N ASP A 86 -0.15 -5.10 -13.35
CA ASP A 86 -0.32 -4.65 -14.73
C ASP A 86 0.95 -4.91 -15.54
N GLY A 87 0.99 -6.07 -16.20
CA GLY A 87 2.02 -6.42 -17.19
C GLY A 87 1.94 -5.61 -18.49
N HIS A 88 0.87 -4.83 -18.70
CA HIS A 88 0.75 -3.89 -19.82
C HIS A 88 1.30 -2.49 -19.48
N ALA A 89 1.67 -2.23 -18.24
CA ALA A 89 2.35 -1.00 -17.88
C ALA A 89 3.65 -0.90 -18.70
N PRO A 90 3.97 0.26 -19.33
CA PRO A 90 5.19 0.41 -20.13
C PRO A 90 6.48 0.22 -19.32
N THR A 91 6.35 0.22 -17.99
CA THR A 91 7.41 -0.03 -17.03
C THR A 91 7.49 -1.49 -16.57
N ALA A 92 6.54 -2.36 -16.91
CA ALA A 92 6.54 -3.77 -16.51
C ALA A 92 7.64 -4.55 -17.24
N SER A 93 8.48 -5.24 -16.47
CA SER A 93 9.42 -6.23 -16.99
C SER A 93 9.64 -7.34 -15.96
N ASP A 94 9.87 -8.57 -16.40
CA ASP A 94 10.10 -9.71 -15.51
C ASP A 94 11.22 -9.42 -14.50
N GLU A 95 12.31 -8.78 -14.96
CA GLU A 95 13.42 -8.37 -14.09
C GLU A 95 13.03 -7.39 -12.99
N LYS A 96 12.01 -6.54 -13.22
CA LYS A 96 11.53 -5.61 -12.20
C LYS A 96 10.65 -6.30 -11.18
N ILE A 97 9.92 -7.34 -11.56
CA ILE A 97 9.15 -8.15 -10.62
C ILE A 97 10.09 -8.83 -9.65
N ASP A 98 11.17 -9.43 -10.15
CA ASP A 98 12.17 -10.06 -9.28
C ASP A 98 12.80 -9.05 -8.31
N LYS A 99 13.08 -7.83 -8.78
CA LYS A 99 13.57 -6.74 -7.93
C LYS A 99 12.54 -6.27 -6.91
N LEU A 100 11.27 -6.15 -7.32
CA LEU A 100 10.15 -5.78 -6.44
C LEU A 100 9.99 -6.81 -5.32
N LEU A 101 9.95 -8.09 -5.67
CA LEU A 101 9.82 -9.22 -4.73
C LEU A 101 11.03 -9.36 -3.80
N SER A 102 12.20 -8.88 -4.22
CA SER A 102 13.40 -8.89 -3.38
C SER A 102 13.48 -7.68 -2.45
N PHE A 103 12.75 -6.60 -2.75
CA PHE A 103 12.83 -5.33 -2.03
C PHE A 103 11.78 -5.22 -0.91
N PHE A 104 10.55 -5.66 -1.18
CA PHE A 104 9.43 -5.65 -0.22
C PHE A 104 9.30 -6.98 0.52
#